data_AF-A0A9E3H1L2-F1
#
_entry.id   AF-A0A9E3H1L2-F1
#
_cell.length_a   1.000
_cell.length_b   1.000
_cell.length_c   1.000
_cell.angle_alpha   90.00
_cell.angle_beta   90.00
_cell.angle_gamma   90.00
#
_symmetry.space_group_name_H-M   'P 1'
#
loop_
_entity.id
_entity.type
_entity.pdbx_description
1 polymer ?
#
loop_
_entity_poly.entity_id
_entity_poly.type
_entity_poly.pdbx_seq_one_letter_code
_entity_poly.pdbx_strand_id
1 'polypeptide(L)'
;MTTIPALGGPTPGIAPARTPVASPGGFAVPAPAAPPRGAEAASALAPSAVLAGLLALQEEAEPQAVRDRAAWRHGRTMLTALAELQLALLAGPDEADDGGPARALARLGRLLDELPPAEDPALAGVLAAVALRCRVELARRR
;
A
#
# COMPACT_ATOMS: atom_id res chain seq x y z
N MET A 1 22.46 2.74 36.69
CA MET A 1 22.81 2.25 35.34
C MET A 1 22.13 0.90 35.17
N THR A 2 20.94 0.89 34.57
CA THR A 2 20.06 -0.28 34.50
C THR A 2 20.23 -0.93 33.13
N THR A 3 20.78 -2.14 33.09
CA THR A 3 20.98 -2.92 31.86
C THR A 3 19.71 -3.71 31.53
N ILE A 4 19.25 -3.62 30.28
CA ILE A 4 18.09 -4.34 29.76
C ILE A 4 18.59 -5.69 29.20
N PRO A 5 18.03 -6.84 29.61
CA PRO A 5 18.44 -8.14 29.09
C PRO A 5 17.89 -8.40 27.67
N ALA A 6 18.71 -9.10 26.90
CA ALA A 6 18.57 -9.40 25.48
C ALA A 6 17.31 -10.22 25.13
N LEU A 7 16.65 -9.85 24.03
CA LEU A 7 15.63 -10.65 23.35
C LEU A 7 16.33 -11.75 22.53
N GLY A 8 16.11 -13.00 22.93
CA GLY A 8 16.58 -14.19 22.24
C GLY A 8 15.92 -14.34 20.87
N GLY A 9 16.74 -14.54 19.84
CA GLY A 9 16.29 -15.09 18.57
C GLY A 9 16.31 -16.62 18.60
N PRO A 10 15.43 -17.25 17.81
CA PRO A 10 15.82 -18.52 17.20
C PRO A 10 15.69 -18.50 15.67
N THR A 11 16.86 -18.71 15.07
CA THR A 11 17.25 -19.39 13.81
C THR A 11 16.20 -19.99 12.86
N PRO A 12 16.48 -19.98 11.53
CA PRO A 12 15.60 -20.50 10.48
C PRO A 12 15.58 -22.03 10.46
N GLY A 13 14.38 -22.61 10.49
CA GLY A 13 14.15 -24.04 10.26
C GLY A 13 14.07 -24.35 8.77
N ILE A 14 15.12 -24.98 8.23
CA ILE A 14 15.13 -25.58 6.89
C ILE A 14 14.49 -26.97 6.99
N ALA A 15 13.38 -27.18 6.28
CA ALA A 15 12.77 -28.51 6.13
C ALA A 15 13.49 -29.30 5.02
N PRO A 16 13.90 -30.56 5.24
CA PRO A 16 14.53 -31.36 4.19
C PRO A 16 13.51 -31.93 3.21
N ALA A 17 13.86 -31.85 1.92
CA ALA A 17 13.18 -32.48 0.80
C ALA A 17 13.23 -34.01 0.93
N ARG A 18 12.09 -34.68 0.73
CA ARG A 18 12.01 -36.14 0.60
C ARG A 18 12.22 -36.52 -0.87
N THR A 19 13.40 -37.03 -1.19
CA THR A 19 13.67 -37.78 -2.41
C THR A 19 13.00 -39.16 -2.33
N PRO A 20 12.25 -39.61 -3.36
CA PRO A 20 11.80 -41.00 -3.41
C PRO A 20 12.99 -41.92 -3.73
N VAL A 21 13.26 -42.83 -2.80
CA VAL A 21 14.19 -43.95 -2.99
C VAL A 21 13.58 -44.91 -4.01
N ALA A 22 14.30 -45.12 -5.11
CA ALA A 22 14.01 -46.17 -6.07
C ALA A 22 14.37 -47.53 -5.46
N SER A 23 13.39 -48.44 -5.41
CA SER A 23 13.61 -49.85 -5.03
C SER A 23 14.18 -50.62 -6.23
N PRO A 24 15.23 -51.43 -6.06
CA PRO A 24 15.78 -52.25 -7.14
C PRO A 24 15.03 -53.58 -7.25
N GLY A 25 14.70 -54.01 -8.47
CA GLY A 25 14.36 -55.40 -8.77
C GLY A 25 12.89 -55.66 -9.11
N GLY A 26 12.52 -55.43 -10.37
CA GLY A 26 11.29 -55.96 -10.98
C GLY A 26 11.45 -56.01 -12.49
N PHE A 27 11.33 -57.20 -13.08
CA PHE A 27 11.47 -57.46 -14.50
C PHE A 27 10.37 -56.73 -15.30
N ALA A 28 10.74 -55.87 -16.26
CA ALA A 28 9.81 -55.17 -17.14
C ALA A 28 10.09 -55.56 -18.61
N VAL A 29 9.06 -56.03 -19.31
CA VAL A 29 9.10 -56.45 -20.71
C VAL A 29 9.05 -55.20 -21.62
N PRO A 30 9.94 -55.06 -22.62
CA PRO A 30 9.91 -53.93 -23.55
C PRO A 30 8.76 -54.11 -24.54
N ALA A 31 7.72 -53.26 -24.43
CA ALA A 31 6.74 -53.08 -25.49
C ALA A 31 7.32 -52.15 -26.57
N PRO A 32 7.14 -52.47 -27.87
CA PRO A 32 7.67 -51.65 -28.96
C PRO A 32 7.06 -50.25 -28.94
N ALA A 33 7.93 -49.25 -29.07
CA ALA A 33 7.58 -47.85 -29.17
C ALA A 33 6.65 -47.59 -30.36
N ALA A 34 5.44 -47.13 -30.07
CA ALA A 34 4.61 -46.38 -31.01
C ALA A 34 4.78 -44.88 -30.71
N PRO A 35 4.83 -44.02 -31.73
CA PRO A 35 5.24 -42.62 -31.61
C PRO A 35 4.30 -41.79 -30.72
N PRO A 36 4.78 -40.67 -30.15
CA PRO A 36 3.99 -39.83 -29.26
C PRO A 36 2.77 -39.29 -30.02
N ARG A 37 1.57 -39.77 -29.67
CA ARG A 37 0.33 -39.05 -29.95
C ARG A 37 0.08 -38.11 -28.79
N GLY A 38 0.05 -36.82 -29.10
CA GLY A 38 -0.36 -35.78 -28.18
C GLY A 38 0.73 -34.77 -27.86
N ALA A 39 1.25 -34.09 -28.88
CA ALA A 39 1.43 -32.65 -28.74
C ALA A 39 0.02 -32.02 -28.71
N GLU A 40 -0.75 -32.29 -27.66
CA GLU A 40 -2.01 -31.62 -27.44
C GLU A 40 -1.72 -30.31 -26.72
N ALA A 41 -1.91 -29.24 -27.48
CA ALA A 41 -2.21 -27.91 -27.02
C ALA A 41 -1.14 -27.24 -26.16
N ALA A 42 -0.04 -26.81 -26.81
CA ALA A 42 0.23 -25.38 -26.73
C ALA A 42 -0.98 -24.68 -27.39
N SER A 43 -2.04 -24.48 -26.60
CA SER A 43 -3.13 -23.59 -26.97
C SER A 43 -2.45 -22.31 -27.42
N ALA A 44 -2.53 -22.02 -28.71
CA ALA A 44 -2.24 -20.69 -29.20
C ALA A 44 -3.23 -19.79 -28.47
N LEU A 45 -2.82 -19.27 -27.30
CA LEU A 45 -3.53 -18.18 -26.66
C LEU A 45 -3.71 -17.17 -27.78
N ALA A 46 -4.96 -16.92 -28.15
CA ALA A 46 -5.24 -15.92 -29.15
C ALA A 46 -4.48 -14.65 -28.74
N PRO A 47 -3.76 -13.98 -29.64
CA PRO A 47 -2.96 -12.82 -29.27
C PRO A 47 -3.78 -11.77 -28.51
N SER A 48 -5.11 -11.72 -28.74
CA SER A 48 -6.07 -10.93 -27.97
C SER A 48 -6.24 -11.35 -26.51
N ALA A 49 -6.19 -12.64 -26.19
CA ALA A 49 -6.27 -13.15 -24.82
C ALA A 49 -5.00 -12.85 -24.02
N VAL A 50 -3.83 -12.90 -24.67
CA VAL A 50 -2.56 -12.45 -24.08
C VAL A 50 -2.60 -10.94 -23.83
N LEU A 51 -3.06 -10.15 -24.80
CA LEU A 51 -3.19 -8.69 -24.68
C LEU A 51 -4.19 -8.29 -23.59
N ALA A 52 -5.33 -8.98 -23.50
CA ALA A 52 -6.31 -8.76 -22.44
C ALA A 52 -5.74 -9.10 -21.05
N GLY A 53 -4.95 -10.17 -20.93
CA GLY A 53 -4.26 -10.52 -19.69
C GLY A 53 -3.20 -9.47 -19.30
N LEU A 54 -2.46 -8.93 -20.27
CA LEU A 54 -1.50 -7.85 -20.01
C LEU A 54 -2.19 -6.52 -19.67
N LEU A 55 -3.31 -6.19 -20.31
CA LEU A 55 -4.11 -5.01 -19.99
C LEU A 55 -4.75 -5.12 -18.60
N ALA A 56 -5.26 -6.29 -18.22
CA ALA A 56 -5.76 -6.54 -16.87
C ALA A 56 -4.65 -6.38 -15.81
N LEU A 57 -3.43 -6.85 -16.09
CA LEU A 57 -2.27 -6.65 -15.21
C LEU A 57 -1.86 -5.17 -15.11
N GLN A 58 -2.00 -4.39 -16.19
CA GLN A 58 -1.77 -2.95 -16.17
C GLN A 58 -2.86 -2.20 -15.39
N GLU A 59 -4.11 -2.63 -15.51
CA GLU A 59 -5.23 -2.12 -14.71
C GLU A 59 -5.13 -2.48 -13.23
N GLU A 60 -4.39 -3.52 -12.84
CA GLU A 60 -4.18 -3.88 -11.43
C GLU A 60 -2.99 -3.15 -10.79
N ALA A 61 -1.96 -2.78 -11.57
CA ALA A 61 -0.78 -2.08 -11.06
C ALA A 61 -0.97 -0.56 -10.90
N GLU A 62 -1.81 0.08 -11.72
CA GLU A 62 -2.06 1.53 -11.66
C GLU A 62 -2.97 2.02 -10.50
N PRO A 63 -4.05 1.33 -10.07
CA PRO A 63 -5.01 1.87 -9.12
C PRO A 63 -4.40 2.17 -7.77
N GLN A 64 -3.53 1.30 -7.28
CA GLN A 64 -2.85 1.44 -5.99
C GLN A 64 -1.93 2.67 -5.99
N ALA A 65 -1.08 2.78 -7.00
CA ALA A 65 -0.18 3.92 -7.17
C ALA A 65 -0.94 5.24 -7.40
N VAL A 66 -2.08 5.22 -8.08
CA VAL A 66 -2.94 6.41 -8.26
C VAL A 66 -3.58 6.84 -6.94
N ARG A 67 -4.12 5.89 -6.16
CA ARG A 67 -4.71 6.16 -4.84
C ARG A 67 -3.69 6.72 -3.86
N ASP A 68 -2.52 6.10 -3.76
CA ASP A 68 -1.45 6.58 -2.88
C ASP A 68 -0.92 7.95 -3.31
N ARG A 69 -0.80 8.21 -4.62
CA ARG A 69 -0.46 9.56 -5.12
C ARG A 69 -1.53 10.59 -4.76
N ALA A 70 -2.82 10.24 -4.83
CA ALA A 70 -3.90 11.12 -4.43
C ALA A 70 -3.85 11.41 -2.92
N ALA A 71 -3.65 10.37 -2.11
CA ALA A 71 -3.53 10.46 -0.67
C ALA A 71 -2.31 11.28 -0.23
N TRP A 72 -1.17 11.13 -0.93
CA TRP A 72 0.01 11.96 -0.70
C TRP A 72 -0.25 13.45 -1.00
N ARG A 73 -0.88 13.76 -2.15
CA ARG A 73 -1.25 15.14 -2.48
C ARG A 73 -2.21 15.73 -1.44
N HIS A 74 -3.18 14.93 -1.00
CA HIS A 74 -4.16 15.34 0.01
C HIS A 74 -3.49 15.66 1.35
N GLY A 75 -2.61 14.77 1.82
CA GLY A 75 -1.82 14.99 3.02
C GLY A 75 -0.98 16.27 2.95
N ARG A 76 -0.38 16.57 1.79
CA ARG A 76 0.37 17.82 1.60
C ARG A 76 -0.54 19.04 1.69
N THR A 77 -1.74 18.98 1.11
CA THR A 77 -2.75 20.04 1.26
C THR A 77 -3.16 20.25 2.71
N MET A 78 -3.33 19.19 3.50
CA MET A 78 -3.62 19.29 4.94
C MET A 78 -2.48 19.96 5.71
N LEU A 79 -1.22 19.61 5.44
CA LEU A 79 -0.07 20.25 6.05
C LEU A 79 0.02 21.75 5.71
N THR A 80 -0.27 22.11 4.46
CA THR A 80 -0.34 23.53 4.06
C THR A 80 -1.46 24.26 4.81
N ALA A 81 -2.65 23.68 4.94
CA ALA A 81 -3.74 24.28 5.69
C ALA A 81 -3.42 24.43 7.20
N LEU A 82 -2.66 23.50 7.79
CA LEU A 82 -2.15 23.64 9.15
C LEU A 82 -1.15 24.79 9.28
N ALA A 83 -0.24 24.96 8.31
CA ALA A 83 0.71 26.06 8.31
C ALA A 83 0.00 27.42 8.14
N GLU A 84 -0.98 27.51 7.25
CA GLU A 84 -1.84 28.70 7.10
C GLU A 84 -2.56 29.04 8.40
N LEU A 85 -3.10 28.03 9.10
CA LEU A 85 -3.72 28.24 10.41
C LEU A 85 -2.74 28.78 11.44
N GLN A 86 -1.51 28.27 11.46
CA GLN A 86 -0.45 28.75 12.36
C GLN A 86 -0.07 30.20 12.05
N LEU A 87 0.07 30.55 10.77
CA LEU A 87 0.34 31.93 10.36
C LEU A 87 -0.81 32.86 10.74
N ALA A 88 -2.06 32.46 10.48
CA ALA A 88 -3.24 33.24 10.84
C ALA A 88 -3.38 33.44 12.36
N LEU A 89 -2.88 32.50 13.17
CA LEU A 89 -2.83 32.66 14.63
C LEU A 89 -1.74 33.62 15.11
N LEU A 90 -0.64 33.71 14.36
CA LEU A 90 0.49 34.56 14.69
C LEU A 90 0.30 35.99 14.16
N ALA A 91 -0.53 36.16 13.14
CA ALA A 91 -0.97 37.47 12.67
C ALA A 91 -1.64 38.24 13.81
N GLY A 92 -1.22 39.49 14.03
CA GLY A 92 -1.82 40.37 15.02
C GLY A 92 -3.29 40.70 14.67
N PRO A 93 -4.07 41.23 15.64
CA PRO A 93 -5.49 41.56 15.42
C PRO A 93 -5.73 42.50 14.23
N ASP A 94 -4.76 43.37 13.92
CA ASP A 94 -4.85 44.35 12.85
C ASP A 94 -4.44 43.78 11.47
N GLU A 95 -3.76 42.64 11.43
CA GLU A 95 -3.29 41.98 10.19
C GLU A 95 -4.12 40.73 9.84
N ALA A 96 -4.95 40.26 10.77
CA ALA A 96 -5.85 39.16 10.52
C ALA A 96 -6.97 39.61 9.57
N ASP A 97 -6.87 39.22 8.30
CA ASP A 97 -7.97 39.32 7.34
C ASP A 97 -9.27 38.75 7.96
N ASP A 98 -10.41 39.39 7.72
CA ASP A 98 -11.67 39.10 8.43
C ASP A 98 -12.03 37.60 8.34
N GLY A 99 -11.81 36.91 9.46
CA GLY A 99 -12.04 35.47 9.62
C GLY A 99 -10.87 34.54 9.30
N GLY A 100 -9.63 35.01 9.19
CA GLY A 100 -8.44 34.21 8.82
C GLY A 100 -8.33 32.85 9.54
N PRO A 101 -8.26 32.81 10.88
CA PRO A 101 -8.21 31.54 11.62
C PRO A 101 -9.46 30.68 11.41
N ALA A 102 -10.66 31.27 11.37
CA ALA A 102 -11.91 30.55 11.18
C ALA A 102 -12.01 29.89 9.79
N ARG A 103 -11.58 30.61 8.73
CA ARG A 103 -11.50 30.09 7.36
C ARG A 103 -10.54 28.91 7.26
N ALA A 104 -9.36 29.03 7.88
CA ALA A 104 -8.38 27.95 7.90
C ALA A 104 -8.91 26.70 8.65
N LEU A 105 -9.63 26.87 9.75
CA LEU A 105 -10.30 25.77 10.46
C LEU A 105 -11.40 25.11 9.63
N ALA A 106 -12.25 25.90 8.98
CA ALA A 106 -13.29 25.37 8.09
C ALA A 106 -12.69 24.57 6.93
N ARG A 107 -11.56 25.03 6.38
CA ARG A 107 -10.82 24.29 5.35
C ARG A 107 -10.27 22.96 5.89
N LEU A 108 -9.69 22.94 7.08
CA LEU A 108 -9.19 21.72 7.72
C LEU A 108 -10.32 20.70 7.97
N GLY A 109 -11.51 21.15 8.38
CA GLY A 109 -12.68 20.29 8.52
C GLY A 109 -13.03 19.56 7.21
N ARG A 110 -13.16 20.31 6.11
CA ARG A 110 -13.44 19.72 4.79
C ARG A 110 -12.37 18.72 4.33
N LEU A 111 -11.09 19.05 4.53
CA LEU A 111 -10.00 18.14 4.16
C LEU A 111 -10.00 16.85 4.98
N LEU A 112 -10.48 16.87 6.23
CA LEU A 112 -10.63 15.66 7.03
C LEU A 112 -11.77 14.77 6.51
N ASP A 113 -12.88 15.39 6.10
CA ASP A 113 -14.05 14.67 5.58
C ASP A 113 -13.75 14.02 4.21
N GLU A 114 -12.88 14.66 3.42
CA GLU A 114 -12.47 14.22 2.08
C GLU A 114 -11.19 13.35 2.07
N LEU A 115 -10.71 12.88 3.22
CA LEU A 115 -9.44 12.14 3.32
C LEU A 115 -9.50 10.82 2.53
N PRO A 116 -8.74 10.68 1.42
CA PRO A 116 -8.72 9.43 0.65
C PRO A 116 -7.99 8.31 1.42
N PRO A 117 -8.35 7.04 1.15
CA PRO A 117 -7.59 5.90 1.67
C PRO A 117 -6.19 5.84 1.02
N ALA A 118 -5.21 5.37 1.79
CA ALA A 118 -3.89 4.99 1.31
C ALA A 118 -3.71 3.48 1.50
N GLU A 119 -3.14 2.82 0.50
CA GLU A 119 -2.89 1.39 0.51
C GLU A 119 -1.47 1.08 1.03
N ASP A 120 -0.51 1.98 0.81
CA ASP A 120 0.78 1.93 1.50
C ASP A 120 0.59 2.16 3.02
N PRO A 121 0.92 1.16 3.88
CA PRO A 121 0.75 1.28 5.32
C PRO A 121 1.60 2.39 5.95
N ALA A 122 2.77 2.70 5.38
CA ALA A 122 3.61 3.79 5.89
C ALA A 122 2.94 5.15 5.62
N LEU A 123 2.45 5.35 4.39
CA LEU A 123 1.70 6.55 4.03
C LEU A 123 0.41 6.68 4.86
N ALA A 124 -0.34 5.60 5.03
CA ALA A 124 -1.54 5.57 5.86
C ALA A 124 -1.25 5.99 7.31
N GLY A 125 -0.14 5.51 7.89
CA GLY A 125 0.31 5.91 9.22
C GLY A 125 0.61 7.41 9.33
N VAL A 126 1.30 7.98 8.34
CA VAL A 126 1.58 9.42 8.29
C VAL A 126 0.28 10.22 8.16
N LEU A 127 -0.63 9.84 7.26
CA LEU A 127 -1.91 10.52 7.08
C LEU A 127 -2.77 10.45 8.34
N ALA A 128 -2.76 9.33 9.07
CA ALA A 128 -3.44 9.21 10.35
C ALA A 128 -2.89 10.18 11.39
N ALA A 129 -1.56 10.35 11.47
CA ALA A 129 -0.92 11.31 12.37
C ALA A 129 -1.27 12.77 12.01
N VAL A 130 -1.25 13.11 10.72
CA VAL A 130 -1.67 14.45 10.24
C VAL A 130 -3.14 14.69 10.54
N ALA A 131 -4.01 13.73 10.25
CA ALA A 131 -5.44 13.81 10.54
C ALA A 131 -5.72 13.98 12.05
N LEU A 132 -5.01 13.26 12.91
CA LEU A 132 -5.09 13.45 14.36
C LEU A 132 -4.73 14.89 14.76
N ARG A 133 -3.65 15.44 14.20
CA ARG A 133 -3.26 16.84 14.48
C ARG A 133 -4.34 17.82 14.04
N CYS A 134 -4.94 17.63 12.87
CA CYS A 134 -6.05 18.46 12.39
C CYS A 134 -7.27 18.37 13.33
N ARG A 135 -7.65 17.16 13.76
CA ARG A 135 -8.77 16.97 14.70
C ARG A 135 -8.52 17.65 16.04
N VAL A 136 -7.30 17.56 16.57
CA VAL A 136 -6.92 18.26 17.82
C VAL A 136 -7.04 19.77 17.65
N GLU A 137 -6.56 20.34 16.54
CA GLU A 137 -6.69 21.78 16.30
C GLU A 137 -8.15 22.22 16.21
N LEU A 138 -9.02 21.45 15.54
CA LEU A 138 -10.46 21.73 15.51
C LEU A 138 -11.10 21.61 16.89
N ALA A 139 -10.74 20.59 17.67
CA ALA A 139 -11.29 20.38 19.01
C ALA A 139 -10.85 21.45 20.02
N ARG A 140 -9.64 21.98 19.92
CA ARG A 140 -9.15 23.06 20.80
C ARG A 140 -9.85 24.40 20.60
N ARG A 141 -10.64 24.53 19.53
CA ARG A 141 -11.22 25.80 19.07
C ARG A 141 -12.73 25.72 18.87
N ARG A 142 -13.33 24.59 19.28
CA ARG A 142 -14.74 24.50 19.65
C ARG A 142 -14.85 24.85 21.13
#